data_AF-A0A1B1TRH1-F1
#
_entry.id   AF-A0A1B1TRH1-F1
#
_cell.length_a   1.000
_cell.length_b   1.000
_cell.length_c   1.000
_cell.angle_alpha   90.00
_cell.angle_beta   90.00
_cell.angle_gamma   90.00
#
_symmetry.space_group_name_H-M   'P 1'
#
loop_
_entity.id
_entity.type
_entity.pdbx_description
1 polymer ?
#
loop_
_entity_poly.entity_id
_entity_poly.type
_entity_poly.pdbx_seq_one_letter_code
_entity_poly.pdbx_strand_id
1 'polypeptide(L)'
;MLKLFKRYEKLMIQVLLAMMAIAIGLATLDFGWFLFQSIAAPPILLLNADQLLEVFSLFMLIIIGIELLESIINTYLSKGRPHFEVVLSVAIIAIARKVIILDIKTTDSVSLFGIAAIILSLTVGYYFMKQSHPDDALPADPDPSKDQKPPH
;
A
#
# COMPACT_ATOMS: atom_id res chain seq x y z
N MET A 1 25.44 -23.15 5.84
CA MET A 1 25.29 -21.68 5.86
C MET A 1 23.97 -21.22 5.27
N LEU A 2 23.62 -21.53 4.00
CA LEU A 2 22.36 -21.07 3.37
C LEU A 2 21.06 -21.46 4.12
N LYS A 3 21.00 -22.65 4.73
CA LYS A 3 19.82 -23.08 5.53
C LYS A 3 19.64 -22.25 6.81
N LEU A 4 20.72 -21.72 7.39
CA LEU A 4 20.65 -20.88 8.59
C LEU A 4 20.12 -19.48 8.24
N PHE A 5 20.64 -18.89 7.15
CA PHE A 5 20.17 -17.62 6.60
C PHE A 5 18.69 -17.67 6.22
N LYS A 6 18.25 -18.71 5.49
CA LYS A 6 16.83 -18.87 5.13
C LYS A 6 15.91 -19.03 6.35
N ARG A 7 16.40 -19.65 7.42
CA ARG A 7 15.63 -19.84 8.66
C ARG A 7 15.55 -18.55 9.47
N TYR A 8 16.64 -17.78 9.50
CA TYR A 8 16.68 -16.44 10.07
C TYR A 8 15.74 -15.48 9.33
N GLU A 9 15.82 -15.46 8.00
CA GLU A 9 14.94 -14.66 7.14
C GLU A 9 13.47 -14.96 7.39
N LYS A 10 13.08 -16.24 7.38
CA LYS A 10 11.69 -16.66 7.65
C LYS A 10 11.23 -16.27 9.05
N LEU A 11 12.09 -16.38 10.06
CA LEU A 11 11.78 -15.98 11.43
C LEU A 11 11.58 -14.46 11.51
N MET A 12 12.45 -13.67 10.89
CA MET A 12 12.31 -12.20 10.84
C MET A 12 11.01 -11.78 10.16
N ILE A 13 10.65 -12.40 9.03
CA ILE A 13 9.39 -12.11 8.34
C ILE A 13 8.19 -12.46 9.22
N GLN A 14 8.22 -13.61 9.92
CA GLN A 14 7.14 -13.99 10.84
C GLN A 14 6.97 -13.01 12.00
N VAL A 15 8.08 -12.59 12.61
CA VAL A 15 8.07 -11.59 13.69
C VAL A 15 7.53 -10.25 13.17
N LEU A 16 7.99 -9.81 11.99
CA LEU A 16 7.53 -8.57 11.37
C LEU A 16 6.04 -8.60 11.06
N LEU A 17 5.53 -9.68 10.46
CA LEU A 17 4.12 -9.87 10.15
C LEU A 17 3.25 -9.83 11.43
N ALA A 18 3.71 -10.48 12.50
CA ALA A 18 3.02 -10.47 13.79
C ALA A 18 2.98 -9.05 14.39
N MET A 19 4.11 -8.35 14.40
CA MET A 19 4.20 -6.96 14.88
C MET A 19 3.30 -6.03 14.07
N MET A 20 3.29 -6.17 12.74
CA MET A 20 2.43 -5.37 11.87
C MET A 20 0.94 -5.64 12.13
N ALA A 21 0.54 -6.90 12.24
CA ALA A 21 -0.85 -7.25 12.52
C ALA A 21 -1.33 -6.67 13.86
N ILE A 22 -0.49 -6.74 14.90
CA ILE A 22 -0.77 -6.12 16.21
C ILE A 22 -0.89 -4.60 16.07
N ALA A 23 0.06 -3.96 15.40
CA ALA A 23 0.06 -2.50 15.21
C ALA A 23 -1.19 -2.01 14.46
N ILE A 24 -1.59 -2.71 13.38
CA ILE A 24 -2.81 -2.43 12.62
C ILE A 24 -4.05 -2.61 13.51
N GLY A 25 -4.11 -3.69 14.29
CA GLY A 25 -5.21 -3.95 15.23
C GLY A 25 -5.35 -2.83 16.27
N LEU A 26 -4.24 -2.43 16.90
CA LEU A 26 -4.21 -1.33 17.86
C LEU A 26 -4.60 0.00 17.21
N ALA A 27 -4.07 0.32 16.03
CA ALA A 27 -4.42 1.53 15.29
C ALA A 27 -5.91 1.56 14.92
N THR A 28 -6.50 0.41 14.60
CA THR A 28 -7.93 0.30 14.29
C THR A 28 -8.80 0.55 15.52
N LEU A 29 -8.41 0.03 16.69
CA LEU A 29 -9.10 0.30 17.95
C LEU A 29 -9.00 1.78 18.35
N ASP A 30 -7.80 2.35 18.24
CA ASP A 30 -7.55 3.77 18.54
C ASP A 30 -8.36 4.68 17.60
N PHE A 31 -8.39 4.35 16.31
CA PHE A 31 -9.22 5.05 15.33
C PHE A 31 -10.71 4.96 15.67
N GLY A 32 -11.21 3.79 16.05
CA GLY A 32 -12.61 3.62 16.46
C GLY A 32 -12.95 4.46 17.70
N TRP A 33 -12.03 4.52 18.67
CA TRP A 33 -12.18 5.34 19.87
C TRP A 33 -12.14 6.85 19.55
N PHE A 34 -11.22 7.27 18.69
CA PHE A 34 -11.13 8.64 18.18
C PHE A 34 -12.43 9.03 17.47
N LEU A 35 -12.90 8.22 16.52
CA LEU A 35 -14.11 8.50 15.75
C LEU A 35 -15.35 8.62 16.65
N PHE A 36 -15.46 7.76 17.67
CA PHE A 36 -16.53 7.84 18.65
C PHE A 36 -16.51 9.17 19.41
N GLN A 37 -15.34 9.60 19.90
CA GLN A 37 -15.19 10.89 20.57
C GLN A 37 -15.50 12.07 19.65
N SER A 38 -15.02 12.04 18.41
CA SER A 38 -15.25 13.11 17.43
C SER A 38 -16.73 13.29 17.09
N ILE A 39 -17.50 12.20 17.02
CA ILE A 39 -18.94 12.24 16.71
C ILE A 39 -19.79 12.58 17.94
N ALA A 40 -19.35 12.19 19.14
CA ALA A 40 -20.04 12.48 20.39
C ALA A 40 -19.81 13.91 20.90
N ALA A 41 -18.78 14.61 20.40
CA ALA A 41 -18.52 16.00 20.75
C ALA A 41 -19.58 16.95 20.13
N PRO A 42 -19.99 18.03 20.83
CA PRO A 42 -20.87 19.05 20.26
C PRO A 42 -20.18 19.84 19.13
N PRO A 43 -20.84 20.14 17.99
CA PRO A 43 -22.17 19.69 17.55
C PRO A 43 -22.19 18.20 17.20
N ILE A 44 -23.09 17.47 17.86
CA ILE A 44 -23.15 16.01 17.80
C ILE A 44 -23.43 15.56 16.35
N LEU A 45 -22.76 14.50 15.90
CA LEU A 45 -22.87 13.93 14.54
C LEU A 45 -22.40 14.85 13.40
N LEU A 46 -21.69 15.93 13.69
CA LEU A 46 -21.13 16.82 12.67
C LEU A 46 -19.60 16.90 12.80
N LEU A 47 -18.91 16.37 11.79
CA LEU A 47 -17.48 16.58 11.62
C LEU A 47 -17.23 17.78 10.71
N ASN A 48 -16.34 18.66 11.12
CA ASN A 48 -15.87 19.74 10.26
C ASN A 48 -14.82 19.21 9.26
N ALA A 49 -14.42 20.06 8.30
CA ALA A 49 -13.51 19.65 7.22
C ALA A 49 -12.18 19.11 7.74
N ASP A 50 -11.61 19.75 8.77
CA ASP A 50 -10.32 19.36 9.35
C ASP A 50 -10.41 17.99 10.05
N GLN A 51 -11.46 17.76 10.85
CA GLN A 51 -11.71 16.47 11.47
C GLN A 51 -11.96 15.37 10.43
N LEU A 52 -12.67 15.68 9.35
CA LEU A 52 -12.91 14.72 8.27
C LEU A 52 -11.61 14.33 7.56
N LEU A 53 -10.72 15.29 7.29
CA LEU A 53 -9.39 15.03 6.75
C LEU A 53 -8.54 14.19 7.70
N GLU A 54 -8.64 14.42 9.01
CA GLU A 54 -7.95 13.63 10.03
C GLU A 54 -8.47 12.18 10.07
N VAL A 55 -9.79 11.99 10.04
CA VAL A 55 -10.44 10.67 9.95
C VAL A 55 -9.98 9.93 8.70
N PHE A 56 -10.03 10.57 7.52
CA PHE A 56 -9.54 9.95 6.29
C PHE A 56 -8.05 9.65 6.35
N SER A 57 -7.26 10.50 7.00
CA SER A 57 -5.84 10.26 7.21
C SER A 57 -5.62 8.98 8.02
N LEU A 58 -6.25 8.86 9.19
CA LEU A 58 -6.13 7.68 10.05
C LEU A 58 -6.65 6.41 9.36
N PHE A 59 -7.76 6.51 8.63
CA PHE A 59 -8.29 5.41 7.84
C PHE A 59 -7.31 4.93 6.76
N MET A 60 -6.73 5.87 6.01
CA MET A 60 -5.72 5.57 4.99
C MET A 60 -4.45 4.95 5.62
N LEU A 61 -4.07 5.33 6.84
CA LEU A 61 -2.95 4.72 7.56
C LEU A 61 -3.22 3.22 7.81
N ILE A 62 -4.44 2.89 8.26
CA ILE A 62 -4.84 1.50 8.53
C ILE A 62 -4.86 0.69 7.23
N ILE A 63 -5.45 1.21 6.15
CA ILE A 63 -5.48 0.53 4.84
C ILE A 63 -4.06 0.26 4.32
N ILE A 64 -3.16 1.24 4.39
CA ILE A 64 -1.76 1.05 3.98
C ILE A 64 -1.11 -0.06 4.80
N GLY A 65 -1.37 -0.12 6.11
CA GLY A 65 -0.88 -1.20 6.96
C GLY A 65 -1.37 -2.57 6.50
N ILE A 66 -2.67 -2.69 6.20
CA ILE A 66 -3.29 -3.94 5.71
C ILE A 66 -2.72 -4.34 4.34
N GLU A 67 -2.63 -3.40 3.41
CA GLU A 67 -2.05 -3.59 2.07
C GLU A 67 -0.60 -4.08 2.15
N LEU A 68 0.19 -3.49 3.05
CA LEU A 68 1.57 -3.90 3.30
C LEU A 68 1.66 -5.30 3.89
N LEU A 69 0.80 -5.62 4.86
CA LEU A 69 0.74 -6.95 5.47
C LEU A 69 0.45 -8.01 4.40
N GLU A 70 -0.56 -7.76 3.56
CA GLU A 70 -0.92 -8.63 2.45
C GLU A 70 0.21 -8.73 1.41
N SER A 71 0.84 -7.62 1.06
CA SER A 71 1.95 -7.58 0.10
C SER A 71 3.15 -8.39 0.57
N ILE A 72 3.52 -8.30 1.87
CA ILE A 72 4.61 -9.10 2.45
C ILE A 72 4.24 -10.58 2.42
N ILE A 73 3.02 -10.94 2.84
CA ILE A 73 2.54 -12.34 2.79
C ILE A 73 2.65 -12.88 1.36
N ASN A 74 2.11 -12.16 0.38
CA ASN A 74 2.04 -12.62 -1.00
C ASN A 74 3.39 -12.65 -1.73
N THR A 75 4.38 -11.87 -1.28
CA THR A 75 5.70 -11.79 -1.93
C THR A 75 6.72 -12.72 -1.29
N TYR A 76 6.68 -12.84 0.04
CA TYR A 76 7.65 -13.64 0.79
C TYR A 76 7.19 -15.06 1.10
N LEU A 77 5.88 -15.29 1.27
CA LEU A 77 5.33 -16.63 1.54
C LEU A 77 4.87 -17.31 0.25
N SER A 78 4.31 -16.56 -0.69
CA SER A 78 3.98 -17.02 -2.04
C SER A 78 5.06 -16.54 -3.02
N LYS A 79 5.70 -17.45 -3.76
CA LYS A 79 6.87 -17.16 -4.63
C LYS A 79 6.53 -16.38 -5.92
N GLY A 80 5.54 -15.50 -5.90
CA GLY A 80 4.83 -15.07 -7.12
C GLY A 80 5.03 -13.63 -7.57
N ARG A 81 5.62 -12.74 -6.76
CA ARG A 81 5.83 -11.34 -7.16
C ARG A 81 7.29 -10.90 -7.00
N PRO A 82 7.87 -10.16 -7.95
CA PRO A 82 9.19 -9.59 -7.79
C PRO A 82 9.20 -8.59 -6.63
N HIS A 83 10.12 -8.80 -5.68
CA HIS A 83 10.19 -8.01 -4.44
C HIS A 83 10.24 -6.49 -4.67
N PHE A 84 10.89 -6.07 -5.75
CA PHE A 84 11.04 -4.65 -6.10
C PHE A 84 9.72 -3.94 -6.41
N GLU A 85 8.73 -4.65 -6.95
CA GLU A 85 7.47 -4.04 -7.42
C GLU A 85 6.64 -3.60 -6.23
N VAL A 86 6.62 -4.42 -5.18
CA VAL A 86 5.95 -4.11 -3.92
C VAL A 86 6.57 -2.89 -3.26
N VAL A 87 7.90 -2.84 -3.13
CA VAL A 87 8.58 -1.72 -2.46
C VAL A 87 8.29 -0.39 -3.16
N LEU A 88 8.32 -0.36 -4.49
CA LEU A 88 8.08 0.85 -5.25
C LEU A 88 6.60 1.27 -5.26
N SER A 89 5.68 0.30 -5.32
CA SER A 89 4.23 0.58 -5.19
C SER A 89 3.92 1.22 -3.83
N VAL A 90 4.51 0.68 -2.77
CA VAL A 90 4.39 1.24 -1.42
C VAL A 90 4.95 2.66 -1.33
N ALA A 91 6.09 2.93 -1.97
CA ALA A 91 6.68 4.27 -2.00
C ALA A 91 5.75 5.28 -2.70
N ILE A 92 5.14 4.88 -3.83
CA ILE A 92 4.17 5.72 -4.56
C ILE A 92 2.94 6.00 -3.69
N ILE A 93 2.36 4.98 -3.04
CA ILE A 93 1.20 5.13 -2.15
C ILE A 93 1.53 6.06 -0.97
N ALA A 94 2.72 5.92 -0.37
CA ALA A 94 3.16 6.74 0.74
C ALA A 94 3.26 8.23 0.37
N ILE A 95 3.83 8.55 -0.80
CA ILE A 95 3.90 9.93 -1.30
C ILE A 95 2.50 10.44 -1.65
N ALA A 96 1.67 9.64 -2.32
CA ALA A 96 0.32 10.04 -2.69
C ALA A 96 -0.51 10.46 -1.46
N ARG A 97 -0.47 9.68 -0.37
CA ARG A 97 -1.15 10.05 0.89
C ARG A 97 -0.62 11.35 1.49
N LYS A 98 0.70 11.59 1.41
CA LYS A 98 1.32 12.84 1.88
C LYS A 98 0.83 14.07 1.11
N VAL A 99 0.56 13.92 -0.19
CA VAL A 99 0.06 14.99 -1.06
C VAL A 99 -1.42 15.26 -0.84
N ILE A 100 -2.24 14.23 -0.59
CA ILE A 100 -3.68 14.39 -0.30
C ILE A 100 -3.92 15.27 0.94
N ILE A 101 -3.06 15.15 1.95
CA ILE A 101 -3.18 15.88 3.23
C ILE A 101 -2.50 17.26 3.17
N LEU A 102 -1.79 17.56 2.08
CA LEU A 102 -1.02 18.79 1.96
C LEU A 102 -1.94 20.02 1.86
N ASP A 103 -1.73 20.99 2.75
CA ASP A 103 -2.38 22.29 2.62
C ASP A 103 -1.59 23.19 1.66
N ILE A 104 -2.15 23.35 0.46
CA ILE A 104 -1.55 24.13 -0.63
C ILE A 104 -1.48 25.63 -0.26
N LYS A 105 -2.31 26.11 0.67
CA LYS A 105 -2.33 27.53 1.06
C LYS A 105 -1.10 27.93 1.88
N THR A 106 -0.53 26.99 2.62
CA THR A 106 0.63 27.19 3.50
C THR A 106 1.93 26.64 2.90
N THR A 107 1.84 25.93 1.79
CA THR A 107 3.00 25.30 1.13
C THR A 107 3.62 26.25 0.11
N ASP A 108 4.92 26.48 0.22
CA ASP A 108 5.67 27.31 -0.73
C ASP A 108 5.69 26.69 -2.15
N SER A 109 5.72 27.55 -3.17
CA SER A 109 5.69 27.15 -4.58
C SER A 109 6.85 26.22 -4.94
N VAL A 110 8.04 26.45 -4.36
CA VAL A 110 9.22 25.59 -4.59
C VAL A 110 8.98 24.18 -4.06
N SER A 111 8.31 24.05 -2.90
CA SER A 111 7.98 22.75 -2.32
C SER A 111 6.99 21.98 -3.19
N LEU A 112 6.00 22.66 -3.79
CA LEU A 112 5.05 22.04 -4.72
C LEU A 112 5.75 21.48 -5.96
N PHE A 113 6.70 22.22 -6.55
CA PHE A 113 7.51 21.71 -7.65
C PHE A 113 8.40 20.52 -7.24
N GLY A 114 8.98 20.56 -6.04
CA GLY A 114 9.75 19.43 -5.49
C GLY A 114 8.91 18.16 -5.34
N ILE A 115 7.68 18.30 -4.83
CA ILE A 115 6.72 17.20 -4.71
C ILE A 115 6.37 16.63 -6.09
N ALA A 116 6.07 17.48 -7.08
CA ALA A 116 5.78 17.05 -8.44
C ALA A 116 6.97 16.27 -9.04
N ALA A 117 8.20 16.73 -8.83
CA ALA A 117 9.40 16.04 -9.30
C ALA A 117 9.61 14.67 -8.63
N ILE A 118 9.32 14.54 -7.33
CA ILE A 118 9.39 13.26 -6.61
C ILE A 118 8.36 12.27 -7.17
N ILE A 119 7.11 12.71 -7.33
CA ILE A 119 6.04 11.86 -7.89
C ILE A 119 6.44 11.38 -9.29
N LEU A 120 6.86 12.30 -10.15
CA LEU A 120 7.28 11.97 -11.52
C LEU A 120 8.43 10.96 -11.52
N SER A 121 9.44 11.17 -10.67
CA SER A 121 10.60 10.27 -10.57
C SER A 121 10.21 8.86 -10.12
N LEU A 122 9.31 8.74 -9.15
CA LEU A 122 8.83 7.44 -8.68
C LEU A 122 7.97 6.73 -9.72
N THR A 123 7.06 7.44 -10.40
CA THR A 123 6.21 6.86 -11.45
C THR A 123 7.02 6.42 -12.67
N VAL A 124 7.98 7.24 -13.11
CA VAL A 124 8.88 6.91 -14.22
C VAL A 124 9.77 5.72 -13.84
N GLY A 125 10.31 5.69 -12.62
CA GLY A 125 11.06 4.53 -12.11
C GLY A 125 10.24 3.25 -12.13
N TYR A 126 8.97 3.32 -11.73
CA TYR A 126 8.06 2.15 -11.73
C TYR A 126 7.79 1.66 -13.15
N TYR A 127 7.55 2.58 -14.08
CA TYR A 127 7.32 2.26 -15.48
C TYR A 127 8.50 1.52 -16.11
N PHE A 128 9.72 2.07 -15.99
CA PHE A 128 10.91 1.44 -16.58
C PHE A 128 11.24 0.08 -15.94
N MET A 129 11.08 -0.02 -14.63
CA MET A 129 11.32 -1.28 -13.90
C MET A 129 10.33 -2.37 -14.34
N LYS A 130 9.06 -2.03 -14.55
CA LYS A 130 8.04 -2.95 -15.08
C LYS A 130 8.32 -3.34 -16.54
N GLN A 131 8.73 -2.39 -17.38
CA GLN A 131 9.04 -2.65 -18.79
C GLN A 131 10.26 -3.57 -18.97
N SER A 132 11.23 -3.50 -18.05
CA SER A 132 12.44 -4.33 -18.07
C SER A 132 12.21 -5.79 -17.61
N HIS A 133 11.03 -6.10 -17.07
CA HIS A 133 10.68 -7.46 -16.62
C HIS A 133 9.30 -7.89 -17.16
N PRO A 134 9.12 -8.09 -18.49
CA PRO A 134 7.83 -8.46 -19.08
C PRO A 134 7.35 -9.89 -18.76
N ASP A 135 8.26 -10.77 -18.31
CA ASP A 135 8.00 -12.21 -18.15
C ASP A 135 7.06 -12.56 -16.99
N ASP A 136 6.69 -11.59 -16.15
CA ASP A 136 5.70 -11.74 -15.07
C ASP A 136 4.28 -11.31 -15.50
N ALA A 137 4.09 -10.91 -16.77
CA ALA A 137 2.76 -10.65 -17.32
C ALA A 137 1.98 -11.97 -17.42
N LEU A 138 0.82 -12.01 -16.75
CA LEU A 138 -0.12 -13.14 -16.69
C LEU A 138 -0.17 -13.93 -18.01
N PRO A 139 -0.08 -15.27 -17.97
CA PRO A 139 -0.32 -16.06 -19.18
C PRO A 139 -1.68 -15.66 -19.74
N ALA A 140 -1.71 -15.26 -21.00
CA ALA A 140 -2.94 -14.93 -21.71
C ALA A 140 -3.92 -16.09 -21.50
N ASP A 141 -5.13 -15.76 -21.05
CA ASP A 141 -6.20 -16.73 -20.83
C ASP A 141 -6.32 -17.62 -22.09
N PRO A 142 -6.30 -18.96 -21.96
CA PRO A 142 -6.36 -19.82 -23.13
C PRO A 142 -7.64 -19.50 -23.90
N ASP A 143 -7.48 -19.08 -25.14
CA ASP A 143 -8.58 -18.77 -26.05
C ASP A 143 -9.56 -19.97 -26.10
N PRO A 144 -10.79 -19.83 -25.56
CA PRO A 144 -11.75 -20.93 -25.48
C PRO A 144 -12.23 -21.41 -26.86
N SER A 145 -11.84 -20.74 -27.96
CA SER A 145 -12.20 -21.13 -29.32
C SER A 145 -11.34 -22.25 -29.93
N LYS A 146 -10.24 -22.68 -29.27
CA LYS A 146 -9.33 -23.72 -29.82
C LYS A 146 -9.64 -25.17 -29.45
N ASP A 147 -10.56 -25.43 -28.52
CA ASP A 147 -10.88 -26.80 -28.05
C ASP A 147 -12.14 -27.42 -28.65
N GLN A 148 -12.81 -26.74 -29.60
CA GLN A 148 -13.90 -27.35 -30.35
C GLN A 148 -13.38 -28.16 -31.54
N LYS A 149 -12.89 -29.36 -31.25
CA LYS A 149 -12.68 -30.40 -32.27
C LYS A 149 -14.05 -30.83 -32.81
N PRO A 150 -14.28 -30.86 -34.14
CA PRO A 150 -15.58 -31.24 -34.69
C PRO A 150 -15.90 -32.71 -34.35
N PRO A 151 -17.16 -33.04 -34.02
CA PRO A 151 -17.57 -34.42 -33.76
C PRO A 151 -17.43 -35.25 -35.05
N HIS A 152 -16.74 -36.39 -34.93
CA HIS A 152 -16.74 -37.45 -35.93
C HIS A 152 -18.03 -38.25 -35.87
#